data_AF-A0A9Q3I386-F1
#
_entry.id   AF-A0A9Q3I386-F1
#
_cell.length_a   1.000
_cell.length_b   1.000
_cell.length_c   1.000
_cell.angle_alpha   90.00
_cell.angle_beta   90.00
_cell.angle_gamma   90.00
#
_symmetry.space_group_name_H-M   'P 1'
#
loop_
_entity.id
_entity.type
_entity.pdbx_description
1 polymer ?
#
loop_
_entity_poly.entity_id
_entity_poly.type
_entity_poly.pdbx_seq_one_letter_code
_entity_poly.pdbx_strand_id
1 'polypeptide(L)'
;MTNIQPSSNPHISISEIKNVEKLTSLKFIPWQRGIISSLGMRNLKEYLENDSNTTKAGYLDPKQKQILYYSLVAHIDSENYDRFVIEDNENPKLLWKSIKEHYAFTSAKNIASHFEKLFSIKFPPSSASLNKSISLFR
;
A
#
# COMPACT_ATOMS: atom_id res chain seq x y z
N MET A 1 2.77 -18.24 50.11
CA MET A 1 3.74 -18.12 49.00
C MET A 1 2.96 -18.28 47.70
N THR A 2 2.56 -17.17 47.08
CA THR A 2 1.79 -17.13 45.83
C THR A 2 2.74 -17.32 44.65
N ASN A 3 2.64 -18.48 44.01
CA ASN A 3 3.44 -18.84 42.84
C ASN A 3 2.78 -18.21 41.60
N ILE A 4 3.32 -17.08 41.14
CA ILE A 4 2.86 -16.40 39.93
C ILE A 4 3.43 -17.18 38.74
N GLN A 5 2.56 -17.93 38.05
CA GLN A 5 2.90 -18.50 36.74
C GLN A 5 3.32 -17.36 35.80
N PRO A 6 4.41 -17.53 35.02
CA PRO A 6 4.76 -16.56 34.00
C PRO A 6 3.65 -16.55 32.95
N SER A 7 3.07 -15.36 32.76
CA SER A 7 2.14 -15.02 31.70
C SER A 7 2.60 -15.63 30.38
N SER A 8 1.78 -16.54 29.87
CA SER A 8 1.93 -17.15 28.56
C SER A 8 1.91 -16.05 27.50
N ASN A 9 3.10 -15.64 27.04
CA ASN A 9 3.25 -14.83 25.84
C ASN A 9 2.45 -15.49 24.71
N PRO A 10 1.58 -14.77 23.98
CA PRO A 10 0.95 -15.35 22.81
C PRO A 10 2.05 -15.64 21.79
N HIS A 11 2.33 -16.92 21.58
CA HIS A 11 3.11 -17.40 20.45
C HIS A 11 2.38 -16.93 19.18
N ILE A 12 2.84 -15.83 18.59
CA ILE A 12 2.30 -15.29 17.34
C ILE A 12 2.62 -16.32 16.25
N SER A 13 1.63 -17.12 15.89
CA SER A 13 1.79 -18.12 14.85
C SER A 13 1.74 -17.43 13.48
N ILE A 14 2.84 -17.51 12.73
CA ILE A 14 2.98 -16.98 11.35
C ILE A 14 1.93 -17.60 10.40
N SER A 15 1.21 -18.64 10.83
CA SER A 15 0.15 -19.32 10.07
C SER A 15 -1.03 -18.41 9.69
N GLU A 16 -1.39 -17.40 10.49
CA GLU A 16 -2.54 -16.53 10.19
C GLU A 16 -2.25 -15.50 9.09
N ILE A 17 -0.96 -15.23 8.84
CA ILE A 17 -0.49 -14.36 7.77
C ILE A 17 -0.51 -15.08 6.40
N LYS A 18 -0.63 -16.42 6.38
CA LYS A 18 -0.52 -17.23 5.15
C LYS A 18 -1.69 -17.13 4.16
N ASN A 19 -2.84 -16.58 4.55
CA ASN A 19 -4.06 -16.62 3.74
C ASN A 19 -4.34 -15.36 2.91
N VAL A 20 -3.42 -14.38 2.91
CA VAL A 20 -3.54 -13.21 2.03
C VAL A 20 -2.96 -13.60 0.66
N GLU A 21 -3.72 -13.37 -0.41
CA GLU A 21 -3.22 -13.57 -1.77
C GLU A 21 -2.03 -12.64 -2.04
N LYS A 22 -1.13 -13.00 -2.95
CA LYS A 22 -0.06 -12.07 -3.37
C LYS A 22 -0.64 -10.90 -4.18
N LEU A 23 -0.05 -9.73 -4.00
CA LEU A 23 -0.26 -8.55 -4.84
C LEU A 23 0.26 -8.87 -6.24
N THR A 24 -0.66 -8.87 -7.20
CA THR A 24 -0.35 -8.92 -8.63
C THR A 24 -1.09 -7.78 -9.32
N SER A 25 -0.78 -7.52 -10.58
CA SER A 25 -1.45 -6.50 -11.42
C SER A 25 -2.99 -6.60 -11.44
N LEU A 26 -3.54 -7.80 -11.26
CA LEU A 26 -4.99 -8.06 -11.33
C LEU A 26 -5.67 -8.26 -9.97
N LYS A 27 -4.89 -8.46 -8.89
CA LYS A 27 -5.41 -8.89 -7.58
C LYS A 27 -5.30 -7.85 -6.49
N PHE A 28 -5.21 -6.57 -6.84
CA PHE A 28 -5.07 -5.49 -5.85
C PHE A 28 -6.21 -5.43 -4.83
N ILE A 29 -7.48 -5.49 -5.24
CA ILE A 29 -8.62 -5.40 -4.30
C ILE A 29 -8.68 -6.59 -3.33
N PRO A 30 -8.59 -7.85 -3.79
CA PRO A 30 -8.46 -9.00 -2.89
C PRO A 30 -7.27 -8.90 -1.94
N TRP A 31 -6.09 -8.54 -2.46
CA TRP A 31 -4.88 -8.32 -1.65
C TRP A 31 -5.10 -7.26 -0.56
N GLN A 32 -5.62 -6.09 -0.94
CA GLN A 32 -5.85 -4.96 -0.04
C GLN A 32 -6.78 -5.36 1.11
N ARG A 33 -7.88 -6.06 0.81
CA ARG A 33 -8.82 -6.57 1.81
C ARG A 33 -8.16 -7.58 2.75
N GLY A 34 -7.34 -8.49 2.20
CA GLY A 34 -6.60 -9.48 2.97
C GLY A 34 -5.63 -8.82 3.96
N ILE A 35 -4.84 -7.85 3.50
CA ILE A 35 -3.91 -7.08 4.34
C ILE A 35 -4.66 -6.33 5.45
N ILE A 36 -5.71 -5.57 5.12
CA ILE A 36 -6.49 -4.81 6.13
C ILE A 36 -7.10 -5.75 7.16
N SER A 37 -7.62 -6.90 6.73
CA SER A 37 -8.22 -7.89 7.63
C SER A 37 -7.16 -8.49 8.57
N SER A 38 -6.00 -8.87 8.03
CA SER A 38 -4.89 -9.43 8.81
C SER A 38 -4.34 -8.44 9.84
N LEU A 39 -4.18 -7.17 9.44
CA LEU A 39 -3.73 -6.10 10.33
C LEU A 39 -4.81 -5.65 11.33
N GLY A 40 -6.08 -5.77 10.94
CA GLY A 40 -7.23 -5.50 11.81
C GLY A 40 -7.26 -6.43 13.02
N MET A 41 -6.94 -7.72 12.83
CA MET A 41 -6.80 -8.68 13.95
C MET A 41 -5.69 -8.29 14.94
N ARG A 42 -4.74 -7.46 14.51
CA ARG A 42 -3.59 -7.01 15.30
C ARG A 42 -3.74 -5.59 15.84
N ASN A 43 -4.89 -4.95 15.63
CA ASN A 43 -5.12 -3.52 15.90
C ASN A 43 -4.13 -2.58 15.19
N LEU A 44 -3.58 -3.03 14.04
CA LEU A 44 -2.59 -2.27 13.26
C LEU A 44 -3.18 -1.60 12.02
N LYS A 45 -4.44 -1.91 11.65
CA LYS A 45 -5.10 -1.34 10.46
C LYS A 45 -5.15 0.19 10.49
N GLU A 46 -5.42 0.77 11.66
CA GLU A 46 -5.63 2.20 11.82
C GLU A 46 -4.37 3.01 11.52
N TYR A 47 -3.19 2.42 11.70
CA TYR A 47 -1.92 3.05 11.37
C TYR A 47 -1.76 3.29 9.85
N LEU A 48 -2.31 2.40 9.02
CA LEU A 48 -2.26 2.50 7.56
C LEU A 48 -3.36 3.38 6.97
N GLU A 49 -4.52 3.42 7.61
CA GLU A 49 -5.72 4.10 7.10
C GLU A 49 -5.83 5.56 7.56
N ASN A 50 -5.25 5.91 8.71
CA ASN A 50 -5.34 7.27 9.21
C ASN A 50 -4.33 8.20 8.51
N ASP A 51 -4.85 9.10 7.67
CA ASP A 51 -4.07 10.20 7.08
C ASP A 51 -3.83 11.36 8.07
N SER A 52 -4.50 11.36 9.22
CA SER A 52 -4.39 12.45 10.17
C SER A 52 -3.11 12.34 11.01
N ASN A 53 -2.37 13.44 11.11
CA ASN A 53 -1.28 13.62 12.09
C ASN A 53 -1.81 13.73 13.53
N THR A 54 -3.11 13.49 13.75
CA THR A 54 -3.85 13.85 14.97
C THR A 54 -4.59 12.70 15.63
N THR A 55 -4.59 11.51 15.05
CA THR A 55 -5.28 10.37 15.68
C THR A 55 -4.31 9.59 16.57
N LYS A 56 -4.88 9.01 17.63
CA LYS A 56 -4.27 8.12 18.62
C LYS A 56 -3.68 6.83 18.02
N ALA A 57 -3.25 6.82 16.76
CA ALA A 57 -2.23 5.90 16.28
C ALA A 57 -0.95 6.28 17.03
N GLY A 58 -0.87 5.82 18.28
CA GLY A 58 0.24 6.06 19.17
C GLY A 58 1.53 5.66 18.47
N TYR A 59 2.65 6.17 19.00
CA TYR A 59 3.96 5.67 18.67
C TYR A 59 3.90 4.14 18.53
N LEU A 60 4.04 3.63 17.30
CA LEU A 60 4.22 2.20 17.10
C LEU A 60 5.60 1.87 17.63
N ASP A 61 5.66 0.87 18.50
CA ASP A 61 6.95 0.35 18.89
C ASP A 61 7.69 -0.20 17.64
N PRO A 62 9.04 -0.25 17.67
CA PRO A 62 9.81 -0.70 16.52
C PRO A 62 9.39 -2.09 15.99
N LYS A 63 8.99 -2.99 16.89
CA LYS A 63 8.55 -4.35 16.52
C LYS A 63 7.21 -4.32 15.80
N GLN A 64 6.27 -3.48 16.23
CA GLN A 64 5.00 -3.27 15.52
C GLN A 64 5.22 -2.70 14.13
N LYS A 65 6.09 -1.69 13.97
CA LYS A 65 6.45 -1.14 12.65
C LYS A 65 7.04 -2.22 11.74
N GLN A 66 7.94 -3.03 12.28
CA GLN A 66 8.58 -4.12 11.57
C GLN A 66 7.57 -5.19 11.14
N ILE A 67 6.67 -5.62 12.03
CA ILE A 67 5.56 -6.54 11.70
C ILE A 67 4.72 -5.97 10.57
N LEU A 68 4.40 -4.67 10.63
CA LEU A 68 3.57 -4.01 9.64
C LEU A 68 4.24 -3.97 8.27
N TYR A 69 5.52 -3.61 8.24
CA TYR A 69 6.33 -3.59 7.02
C TYR A 69 6.44 -4.98 6.40
N TYR A 70 6.86 -5.99 7.16
CA TYR A 70 7.00 -7.35 6.63
C TYR A 70 5.65 -7.99 6.26
N SER A 71 4.55 -7.62 6.91
CA SER A 71 3.20 -8.07 6.52
C SER A 71 2.78 -7.50 5.17
N LEU A 72 3.27 -6.32 4.78
CA LEU A 72 3.06 -5.79 3.44
C LEU A 72 3.96 -6.52 2.44
N VAL A 73 5.26 -6.54 2.72
CA VAL A 73 6.30 -7.04 1.81
C VAL A 73 6.14 -8.54 1.51
N ALA A 74 5.79 -9.36 2.50
CA ALA A 74 5.64 -10.81 2.33
C ALA A 74 4.54 -11.20 1.33
N HIS A 75 3.62 -10.28 1.03
CA HIS A 75 2.48 -10.50 0.14
C HIS A 75 2.62 -9.73 -1.16
N ILE A 76 3.82 -9.31 -1.53
CA ILE A 76 4.11 -8.72 -2.83
C ILE A 76 4.76 -9.79 -3.72
N ASP A 77 4.37 -9.88 -4.99
CA ASP A 77 5.06 -10.73 -5.95
C ASP A 77 6.42 -10.13 -6.37
N SER A 78 7.26 -10.89 -7.08
CA SER A 78 8.60 -10.41 -7.44
C SER A 78 8.56 -9.15 -8.33
N GLU A 79 7.61 -9.07 -9.25
CA GLU A 79 7.50 -7.93 -10.17
C GLU A 79 7.15 -6.63 -9.44
N ASN A 80 6.21 -6.68 -8.49
CA ASN A 80 5.83 -5.53 -7.70
C ASN A 80 6.81 -5.26 -6.55
N TYR A 81 7.60 -6.26 -6.12
CA TYR A 81 8.62 -6.09 -5.08
C TYR A 81 9.65 -5.05 -5.53
N ASP A 82 10.27 -5.25 -6.69
CA ASP A 82 11.27 -4.34 -7.24
C ASP A 82 10.71 -2.93 -7.52
N ARG A 83 9.40 -2.83 -7.73
CA ARG A 83 8.71 -1.56 -7.98
C ARG A 83 8.47 -0.74 -6.71
N PHE A 84 8.12 -1.39 -5.60
CA PHE A 84 7.64 -0.71 -4.39
C PHE A 84 8.59 -0.79 -3.20
N VAL A 85 9.40 -1.85 -3.13
CA VAL A 85 10.30 -2.12 -2.01
C VAL A 85 11.69 -1.61 -2.37
N ILE A 86 12.03 -0.42 -1.88
CA ILE A 86 13.35 0.20 -2.04
C ILE A 86 14.15 -0.09 -0.77
N GLU A 87 15.41 -0.52 -0.91
CA GLU A 87 16.27 -0.98 0.20
C GLU A 87 16.37 0.02 1.38
N ASP A 88 16.22 1.32 1.13
CA ASP A 88 16.37 2.37 2.16
C ASP A 88 15.04 2.86 2.79
N ASN A 89 13.89 2.30 2.42
CA ASN A 89 12.60 2.81 2.89
C ASN A 89 11.74 1.73 3.57
N GLU A 90 12.05 1.46 4.83
CA GLU A 90 11.26 0.57 5.70
C GLU A 90 9.99 1.22 6.29
N ASN A 91 9.49 2.32 5.71
CA ASN A 91 8.29 2.98 6.22
C ASN A 91 7.03 2.29 5.67
N PRO A 92 6.28 1.51 6.48
CA PRO A 92 5.13 0.76 5.99
C PRO A 92 3.97 1.65 5.54
N LYS A 93 3.85 2.87 6.08
CA LYS A 93 2.81 3.83 5.66
C LYS A 93 3.10 4.39 4.27
N LEU A 94 4.37 4.71 3.99
CA LEU A 94 4.78 5.15 2.65
C LEU A 94 4.63 4.03 1.62
N LEU A 95 5.05 2.81 1.97
CA LEU A 95 4.87 1.63 1.13
C LEU A 95 3.39 1.40 0.79
N TRP A 96 2.51 1.40 1.80
CA TRP A 96 1.07 1.25 1.62
C TRP A 96 0.47 2.34 0.71
N LYS A 97 0.86 3.60 0.94
CA LYS A 97 0.39 4.72 0.13
C LYS A 97 0.83 4.59 -1.32
N SER A 98 2.10 4.28 -1.58
CA SER A 98 2.65 4.09 -2.93
C SER A 98 1.92 3.00 -3.71
N ILE A 99 1.65 1.85 -3.07
CA ILE A 99 0.90 0.76 -3.69
C ILE A 99 -0.53 1.22 -4.01
N LYS A 100 -1.24 1.84 -3.06
CA LYS A 100 -2.61 2.34 -3.29
C LYS A 100 -2.66 3.35 -4.44
N GLU A 101 -1.72 4.28 -4.49
CA GLU A 101 -1.65 5.30 -5.55
C GLU A 101 -1.42 4.68 -6.93
N HIS A 102 -0.49 3.71 -7.03
CA HIS A 102 -0.25 3.00 -8.27
C HIS A 102 -1.53 2.34 -8.80
N TYR A 103 -2.21 1.55 -7.97
CA TYR A 103 -3.41 0.83 -8.40
C TYR A 103 -4.66 1.69 -8.53
N ALA A 104 -4.72 2.83 -7.83
CA ALA A 104 -5.71 3.85 -8.12
C ALA A 104 -5.48 4.39 -9.53
N PHE A 105 -4.26 4.80 -9.87
CA PHE A 105 -3.93 5.35 -11.18
C PHE A 105 -4.13 4.33 -12.32
N THR A 106 -3.73 3.07 -12.12
CA THR A 106 -3.86 2.00 -13.12
C THR A 106 -5.24 1.34 -13.16
N SER A 107 -6.20 1.79 -12.35
CA SER A 107 -7.57 1.30 -12.47
C SER A 107 -8.12 1.60 -13.88
N ALA A 108 -8.84 0.65 -14.48
CA ALA A 108 -9.35 0.77 -15.85
C ALA A 108 -10.15 2.05 -16.08
N LYS A 109 -10.89 2.51 -15.06
CA LYS A 109 -11.63 3.78 -15.07
C LYS A 109 -10.70 4.99 -15.16
N ASN A 110 -9.62 5.02 -14.37
CA ASN A 110 -8.67 6.12 -14.37
C ASN A 110 -7.83 6.12 -15.65
N ILE A 111 -7.46 4.94 -16.15
CA ILE A 111 -6.84 4.78 -17.47
C ILE A 111 -7.78 5.32 -18.56
N ALA A 112 -9.04 4.87 -18.61
CA ALA A 112 -10.02 5.34 -19.59
C ALA A 112 -10.22 6.86 -19.54
N SER A 113 -10.29 7.46 -18.34
CA SER A 113 -10.38 8.91 -18.19
C SER A 113 -9.14 9.65 -18.71
N HIS A 114 -7.94 9.10 -18.53
CA HIS A 114 -6.72 9.69 -19.10
C HIS A 114 -6.69 9.56 -20.62
N PHE A 115 -7.13 8.42 -21.17
CA PHE A 115 -7.26 8.24 -22.62
C PHE A 115 -8.31 9.16 -23.22
N GLU A 116 -9.46 9.34 -22.59
CA GLU A 116 -10.49 10.28 -23.04
C GLU A 116 -9.98 11.73 -23.08
N LYS A 117 -9.23 12.15 -22.05
CA LYS A 117 -8.54 13.44 -22.06
C LYS A 117 -7.52 13.54 -23.20
N LEU A 118 -6.74 12.48 -23.45
CA LEU A 118 -5.79 12.42 -24.55
C LEU A 118 -6.48 12.59 -25.92
N PHE A 119 -7.57 11.87 -26.16
CA PHE A 119 -8.35 11.96 -27.40
C PHE A 119 -9.09 13.30 -27.55
N SER A 120 -9.35 14.00 -26.44
CA SER A 120 -10.00 15.32 -26.46
C SER A 120 -9.05 16.47 -26.79
N ILE A 121 -7.72 16.25 -26.77
CA ILE A 121 -6.75 17.28 -27.15
C ILE A 121 -6.75 17.42 -28.67
N LYS A 122 -7.21 18.58 -29.14
CA LYS A 122 -6.99 19.03 -30.52
C LYS A 122 -5.68 19.78 -30.56
N PHE A 123 -4.68 19.25 -31.27
CA PHE A 123 -3.43 19.97 -31.52
C PHE A 123 -3.70 21.08 -32.54
N PRO A 124 -3.50 22.36 -32.20
CA PRO A 124 -3.43 23.42 -33.20
C PRO A 124 -2.28 23.10 -34.18
N PRO A 125 -2.39 23.47 -35.47
CA PRO A 125 -1.37 23.16 -36.48
C PRO A 125 0.00 23.84 -36.27
N SER A 126 0.27 24.45 -35.11
CA SER A 126 1.53 25.13 -34.80
C SER A 126 2.37 24.35 -33.77
N SER A 127 3.64 24.14 -34.07
CA SER A 127 4.62 23.39 -33.27
C SER A 127 4.83 23.92 -31.84
N ALA A 128 4.55 25.21 -31.60
CA ALA A 128 4.63 25.83 -30.27
C ALA A 128 3.57 25.29 -29.27
N SER A 129 2.45 24.77 -29.78
CA SER A 129 1.37 24.23 -28.94
C SER A 129 1.67 22.84 -28.39
N LEU A 130 2.49 22.04 -29.09
CA LEU A 130 2.77 20.65 -28.74
C LEU A 130 3.49 20.53 -27.37
N ASN A 131 4.53 21.34 -27.16
CA ASN A 131 5.29 21.35 -25.90
C ASN A 131 4.44 21.82 -24.71
N LYS A 132 3.49 22.74 -24.96
CA LYS A 132 2.56 23.24 -23.94
C LYS A 132 1.51 22.17 -23.59
N SER A 133 1.02 21.44 -24.58
CA SER A 133 0.09 20.31 -24.38
C SER A 133 0.73 19.14 -23.63
N ILE A 134 2.00 18.85 -23.86
CA ILE A 134 2.74 17.79 -23.13
C ILE A 134 2.83 18.10 -21.62
N SER A 135 2.94 19.38 -21.23
CA SER A 135 2.95 19.77 -19.81
C SER A 135 1.63 19.54 -19.07
N LEU A 136 0.50 19.37 -19.79
CA LEU A 136 -0.80 19.06 -19.18
C LEU A 136 -0.94 17.61 -18.70
N PHE A 137 0.06 16.77 -18.98
CA PHE A 137 0.10 15.33 -18.61
C PHE A 137 1.13 15.00 -17.52
N ARG A 138 1.89 15.99 -17.02
CA ARG A 138 2.80 15.81 -15.88
C ARG A 138 2.06 16.08 -14.57
#